data_AF-A0A0D4BVA1-F1
#
_entry.id   AF-A0A0D4BVA1-F1
#
_cell.length_a   1.000
_cell.length_b   1.000
_cell.length_c   1.000
_cell.angle_alpha   90.00
_cell.angle_beta   90.00
_cell.angle_gamma   90.00
#
_symmetry.space_group_name_H-M   'P 1'
#
loop_
_entity.id
_entity.type
_entity.pdbx_description
1 polymer ?
#
loop_
_entity_poly.entity_id
_entity_poly.type
_entity_poly.pdbx_seq_one_letter_code
_entity_poly.pdbx_strand_id
1 'polypeptide(L)'
;VFQFFGTAECHFINGTEKVRFVDTYFYNRLQDAMFDSDVGHYVGFTPYGERNARAWNSDPVIMERKRAAVDTFCRHNYEVIT
;
A
#
# COMPACT_ATOMS: atom_id res chain seq x y z
N VAL A 1 -17.66 -12.95 -14.14
CA VAL A 1 -17.46 -11.49 -14.05
C VAL A 1 -16.10 -11.24 -13.42
N PHE A 2 -15.29 -10.36 -14.01
CA PHE A 2 -13.98 -9.97 -13.51
C PHE A 2 -14.13 -8.86 -12.46
N GLN A 3 -13.40 -8.96 -11.34
CA GLN A 3 -13.39 -7.94 -10.29
C GLN A 3 -11.95 -7.57 -9.95
N PHE A 4 -11.64 -6.28 -10.04
CA PHE A 4 -10.39 -5.71 -9.56
C PHE A 4 -10.69 -4.53 -8.65
N PHE A 5 -10.17 -4.56 -7.44
CA PHE A 5 -10.32 -3.47 -6.47
C PHE A 5 -9.08 -3.42 -5.57
N GLY A 6 -8.91 -2.30 -4.86
CA GLY A 6 -7.83 -2.15 -3.89
C GLY A 6 -8.27 -1.36 -2.67
N THR A 7 -7.51 -1.50 -1.59
CA THR A 7 -7.68 -0.75 -0.35
C THR A 7 -6.40 0.03 -0.04
N ALA A 8 -6.56 1.22 0.52
CA ALA A 8 -5.48 2.07 1.01
C ALA A 8 -5.78 2.38 2.48
N GLU A 9 -5.09 1.70 3.37
CA GLU A 9 -5.38 1.67 4.81
C GLU A 9 -4.25 2.36 5.59
N CYS A 10 -4.64 3.11 6.62
CA CYS A 10 -3.74 3.78 7.54
C CYS A 10 -4.03 3.28 8.95
N HIS A 11 -3.07 2.59 9.57
CA HIS A 11 -3.17 2.12 10.95
C HIS A 11 -2.39 3.06 11.86
N PHE A 12 -3.12 3.67 12.81
CA PHE A 12 -2.60 4.64 13.77
C PHE A 12 -2.45 3.99 15.14
N ILE A 13 -1.27 4.07 15.74
CA ILE A 13 -0.97 3.53 17.08
C ILE A 13 -0.49 4.71 17.94
N ASN A 14 -1.16 4.93 19.06
CA ASN A 14 -0.95 6.08 19.96
C ASN A 14 -1.05 7.43 19.21
N GLY A 15 -2.19 7.66 18.57
CA GLY A 15 -2.39 8.84 17.72
C GLY A 15 -1.52 8.74 16.46
N THR A 16 -0.74 9.77 16.18
CA THR A 16 0.17 9.77 15.03
C THR A 16 1.59 9.31 15.38
N GLU A 17 1.90 8.91 16.62
CA GLU A 17 3.28 8.51 16.97
C GLU A 17 3.82 7.42 16.04
N LYS A 18 3.04 6.34 15.84
CA LYS A 18 3.35 5.28 14.88
C LYS A 18 2.21 5.11 13.88
N VAL A 19 2.54 5.24 12.60
CA VAL A 19 1.60 5.14 11.48
C VAL A 19 2.10 4.11 10.49
N ARG A 20 1.24 3.17 10.11
CA ARG A 20 1.52 2.16 9.08
C ARG A 20 0.56 2.33 7.91
N PHE A 21 1.11 2.43 6.71
CA PHE A 21 0.35 2.50 5.47
C PHE A 21 0.37 1.15 4.75
N VAL A 22 -0.81 0.66 4.36
CA VAL A 22 -0.97 -0.60 3.63
C VAL A 22 -1.81 -0.35 2.38
N ASP A 23 -1.27 -0.73 1.21
CA ASP A 23 -1.93 -0.61 -0.10
C ASP A 23 -2.09 -2.00 -0.70
N THR A 24 -3.31 -2.52 -0.75
CA THR A 24 -3.61 -3.90 -1.14
C THR A 24 -4.42 -3.96 -2.42
N TYR A 25 -4.06 -4.86 -3.33
CA TYR A 25 -4.77 -5.12 -4.59
C TYR A 25 -5.39 -6.51 -4.59
N PHE A 26 -6.65 -6.59 -5.04
CA PHE A 26 -7.43 -7.82 -5.09
C PHE A 26 -7.90 -8.10 -6.51
N TYR A 27 -7.76 -9.36 -6.92
CA TYR A 27 -8.24 -9.89 -8.18
C TYR A 27 -9.23 -11.03 -7.90
N ASN A 28 -10.49 -10.86 -8.28
CA ASN A 28 -11.57 -11.82 -8.00
C ASN A 28 -11.63 -12.27 -6.52
N ARG A 29 -11.47 -11.31 -5.60
CA ARG A 29 -11.43 -11.50 -4.13
C ARG A 29 -10.19 -12.24 -3.61
N LEU A 30 -9.24 -12.58 -4.47
CA LEU A 30 -7.92 -13.06 -4.07
C LEU A 30 -6.98 -11.87 -3.95
N GLN A 31 -6.24 -11.79 -2.84
CA GLN A 31 -5.18 -10.79 -2.71
C GLN A 31 -4.08 -11.09 -3.72
N ASP A 32 -3.79 -10.12 -4.57
CA ASP A 32 -2.83 -10.26 -5.67
C ASP A 32 -1.46 -9.70 -5.29
N ALA A 33 -1.44 -8.46 -4.80
CA ALA A 33 -0.22 -7.80 -4.33
C ALA A 33 -0.52 -6.80 -3.21
N MET A 34 0.49 -6.47 -2.41
CA MET A 34 0.38 -5.52 -1.30
C MET A 34 1.67 -4.75 -1.10
N PHE A 35 1.59 -3.45 -0.84
CA PHE A 35 2.66 -2.68 -0.23
C PHE A 35 2.35 -2.47 1.25
N ASP A 36 3.38 -2.64 2.07
CA ASP A 36 3.33 -2.39 3.51
C ASP A 36 4.47 -1.46 3.86
N SER A 37 4.19 -0.32 4.49
CA SER A 37 5.21 0.66 4.87
C SER A 37 6.25 0.10 5.83
N ASP A 38 5.87 -0.87 6.68
CA ASP A 38 6.81 -1.52 7.61
C ASP A 38 7.80 -2.43 6.85
N VAL A 39 7.40 -2.95 5.69
CA VAL A 39 8.23 -3.78 4.79
C VAL A 39 8.98 -2.94 3.76
N GLY A 40 8.39 -1.82 3.35
CA GLY A 40 8.97 -0.83 2.44
C GLY A 40 8.97 -1.20 0.95
N HIS A 41 8.29 -2.27 0.55
CA HIS A 41 8.14 -2.70 -0.85
C HIS A 41 6.89 -3.55 -1.10
N TYR A 42 6.54 -3.72 -2.37
CA TYR A 42 5.43 -4.57 -2.78
C TYR A 42 5.77 -6.06 -2.68
N VAL A 43 4.83 -6.86 -2.19
CA VAL A 43 4.87 -8.32 -2.16
C VAL A 43 3.71 -8.85 -2.98
N GLY A 44 3.96 -9.80 -3.88
CA GLY A 44 2.94 -10.50 -4.66
C GLY A 44 2.56 -11.84 -4.03
N PHE A 45 1.28 -12.19 -4.07
CA PHE A 45 0.71 -13.41 -3.48
C PHE A 45 0.22 -14.41 -4.53
N THR A 46 0.23 -14.01 -5.80
CA THR A 46 -0.04 -14.88 -6.96
C THR A 46 1.09 -14.71 -7.98
N PRO A 47 1.24 -15.60 -8.97
CA PRO A 47 2.22 -15.41 -10.03
C PRO A 47 2.04 -14.09 -10.82
N TYR A 48 0.80 -13.65 -10.99
CA TYR A 48 0.50 -12.37 -11.64
C TYR A 48 0.88 -11.19 -10.72
N GLY A 49 0.51 -11.29 -9.44
CA GLY A 49 0.85 -10.30 -8.42
C GLY A 49 2.35 -10.17 -8.17
N GLU A 50 3.12 -11.26 -8.21
CA GLU A 50 4.59 -11.23 -8.07
C GLU A 50 5.22 -10.47 -9.25
N ARG A 51 4.72 -10.70 -10.47
CA ARG A 51 5.17 -9.97 -11.65
C ARG A 51 4.90 -8.47 -11.52
N ASN A 52 3.71 -8.10 -11.03
CA ASN A 52 3.34 -6.70 -10.81
C ASN A 52 4.19 -6.08 -9.69
N ALA A 53 4.35 -6.76 -8.56
CA ALA A 53 5.17 -6.32 -7.45
C ALA A 53 6.63 -6.08 -7.89
N ARG A 54 7.21 -6.98 -8.69
CA ARG A 54 8.55 -6.82 -9.25
C ARG A 54 8.66 -5.58 -10.13
N ALA A 55 7.67 -5.35 -11.00
CA ALA A 55 7.64 -4.17 -11.87
C ALA A 55 7.54 -2.88 -11.04
N TRP A 56 6.62 -2.80 -10.07
CA TRP A 56 6.46 -1.63 -9.20
C TRP A 56 7.69 -1.38 -8.34
N ASN A 57 8.30 -2.43 -7.78
CA ASN A 57 9.52 -2.32 -6.98
C ASN A 57 10.73 -1.83 -7.78
N SER A 58 10.73 -2.02 -9.10
CA SER A 58 11.79 -1.55 -9.99
C SER A 58 11.62 -0.09 -10.42
N ASP A 59 10.45 0.51 -10.22
CA ASP A 59 10.19 1.91 -10.54
C ASP A 59 10.45 2.80 -9.31
N PRO A 60 11.51 3.62 -9.32
CA PRO A 60 11.87 4.45 -8.17
C PRO A 60 10.79 5.51 -7.85
N VAL A 61 10.06 6.01 -8.85
CA VAL A 61 9.04 7.04 -8.65
C VAL A 61 7.83 6.44 -7.93
N ILE A 62 7.42 5.22 -8.29
CA ILE A 62 6.35 4.50 -7.60
C ILE A 62 6.78 4.23 -6.15
N MET A 63 8.00 3.73 -5.94
CA MET A 63 8.48 3.37 -4.62
C MET A 63 8.66 4.55 -3.69
N GLU A 64 9.17 5.68 -4.18
CA GLU A 64 9.29 6.91 -3.41
C GLU A 64 7.91 7.40 -2.96
N ARG A 65 6.94 7.48 -3.89
CA ARG A 65 5.58 7.91 -3.58
C ARG A 65 4.90 7.01 -2.56
N LYS A 66 5.05 5.69 -2.68
CA LYS A 66 4.39 4.73 -1.76
C LYS A 66 5.02 4.74 -0.37
N ARG A 67 6.34 4.92 -0.26
CA ARG A 67 7.01 5.10 1.04
C ARG A 67 6.63 6.42 1.70
N ALA A 68 6.50 7.50 0.92
CA ALA A 68 6.10 8.81 1.43
C ALA A 68 4.63 8.88 1.87
N ALA A 69 3.77 7.94 1.44
CA ALA A 69 2.34 7.93 1.74
C ALA A 69 2.02 7.86 3.23
N VAL A 70 2.92 7.37 4.08
CA VAL A 70 2.76 7.43 5.54
C VAL A 70 2.55 8.87 6.01
N ASP A 71 3.32 9.82 5.47
CA ASP A 71 3.23 11.21 5.86
C ASP A 71 2.28 12.00 4.95
N THR A 72 2.44 11.85 3.63
CA THR A 72 1.71 12.67 2.65
C THR A 72 0.23 12.30 2.53
N PHE A 73 -0.13 11.08 2.90
CA PHE A 73 -1.52 10.60 2.85
C PHE A 73 -2.06 10.32 4.25
N CYS A 74 -1.43 9.43 5.02
CA CYS A 74 -2.01 9.02 6.32
C CYS A 74 -2.00 10.15 7.35
N ARG A 75 -0.83 10.70 7.70
CA ARG A 75 -0.75 11.80 8.69
C ARG A 75 -1.50 13.04 8.23
N HIS A 76 -1.30 13.42 6.97
CA HIS A 76 -1.99 14.56 6.38
C HIS A 76 -3.51 14.45 6.52
N ASN A 77 -4.09 13.30 6.15
CA ASN A 77 -5.53 13.10 6.26
C ASN A 77 -6.00 12.96 7.71
N TYR A 78 -5.18 12.41 8.61
CA TYR A 78 -5.52 12.33 10.03
C TYR A 78 -5.75 13.72 10.63
N GLU A 79 -4.88 14.69 10.30
CA GLU A 79 -4.99 16.09 10.76
C GLU A 79 -6.13 16.87 10.09
N VAL A 80 -6.51 16.49 8.87
CA VAL A 80 -7.59 17.17 8.13
C VAL A 80 -8.98 16.65 8.51
N ILE A 81 -9.09 15.37 8.85
CA ILE A 81 -10.38 14.68 9.04
C ILE A 81 -10.76 14.53 10.53
N THR A 82 -9.78 14.59 11.44
CA THR A 82 -9.99 14.44 12.89
C THR A 82 -9.92 15.78 13.60
#